data_AF-A0A7X6NX27-F1
#
_entry.id   AF-A0A7X6NX27-F1
#
_cell.length_a   1.000
_cell.length_b   1.000
_cell.length_c   1.000
_cell.angle_alpha   90.00
_cell.angle_beta   90.00
_cell.angle_gamma   90.00
#
_symmetry.space_group_name_H-M   'P 1'
#
loop_
_entity.id
_entity.type
_entity.pdbx_description
1 polymer ?
#
loop_
_entity_poly.entity_id
_entity_poly.type
_entity_poly.pdbx_seq_one_letter_code
_entity_poly.pdbx_strand_id
1 'polypeptide(L)'
;MSQLAANIRTRGLVNSIRRSTAFVVGNAAAVASRVSGRGTGASIKGALMMRIYPGYFRELLAGKRIGVVSGTNGKTTTTHLLTAALRESVSDPNDVVTNADGANLREGVVSALSARPKAPIAILEVDEQVVPDVIAHGDPETLIMLNFSRDQLDRHHEINALGRKWRTALTAAG
;
A
#
# COMPACT_ATOMS: atom_id res chain seq x y z
N MET A 1 -16.13 -34.40 1.12
CA MET A 1 -16.61 -33.00 1.08
C MET A 1 -16.72 -32.33 2.47
N SER A 2 -17.00 -33.06 3.56
CA SER A 2 -17.14 -32.52 4.93
C SER A 2 -15.86 -31.89 5.54
N GLN A 3 -14.70 -32.57 5.44
CA GLN A 3 -13.45 -32.08 6.04
C GLN A 3 -12.86 -30.84 5.35
N LEU A 4 -13.04 -30.71 4.03
CA LEU A 4 -12.55 -29.56 3.26
C LEU A 4 -13.31 -28.28 3.66
N ALA A 5 -14.64 -28.36 3.79
CA ALA A 5 -15.47 -27.25 4.24
C ALA A 5 -15.15 -26.82 5.68
N ALA A 6 -14.88 -27.77 6.58
CA ALA A 6 -14.44 -27.49 7.94
C ALA A 6 -13.09 -26.76 7.98
N ASN A 7 -12.11 -27.21 7.19
CA ASN A 7 -10.80 -26.56 7.10
C ASN A 7 -10.86 -25.13 6.54
N ILE A 8 -11.71 -24.90 5.53
CA ILE A 8 -11.94 -23.56 4.96
C ILE A 8 -12.55 -22.64 6.04
N ARG A 9 -13.54 -23.12 6.79
CA ARG A 9 -14.22 -22.35 7.84
C ARG A 9 -13.27 -21.99 9.00
N THR A 10 -12.46 -22.95 9.44
CA THR A 10 -11.46 -22.72 10.50
C THR A 10 -10.39 -21.72 10.08
N ARG A 11 -9.87 -21.83 8.84
CA ARG A 11 -8.92 -20.83 8.29
C ARG A 11 -9.54 -19.44 8.20
N GLY A 12 -10.80 -19.33 7.78
CA GLY A 12 -11.53 -18.06 7.75
C GLY A 12 -11.66 -17.42 9.12
N LEU A 13 -12.00 -18.21 10.15
CA LEU A 13 -12.10 -17.72 11.53
C LEU A 13 -10.75 -17.22 12.06
N VAL A 14 -9.68 -18.00 11.88
CA VAL A 14 -8.33 -17.63 12.31
C VAL A 14 -7.87 -16.34 11.62
N ASN A 15 -8.09 -16.21 10.31
CA ASN A 15 -7.75 -15.00 9.57
C ASN A 15 -8.56 -13.79 10.04
N SER A 16 -9.84 -13.96 10.34
CA SER A 16 -10.67 -12.88 10.90
C SER A 16 -10.14 -12.40 12.25
N ILE A 17 -9.76 -13.33 13.14
CA ILE A 17 -9.17 -12.99 14.44
C ILE A 17 -7.84 -12.27 14.23
N ARG A 18 -6.93 -12.84 13.42
CA ARG A 18 -5.62 -12.22 13.12
C ARG A 18 -5.78 -10.82 12.53
N ARG A 19 -6.72 -10.61 11.62
CA ARG A 19 -7.01 -9.30 11.02
C ARG A 19 -7.47 -8.30 12.08
N SER A 20 -8.41 -8.68 12.95
CA SER A 20 -8.88 -7.81 14.04
C SER A 20 -7.76 -7.49 15.03
N THR A 21 -6.96 -8.48 15.43
CA THR A 21 -5.80 -8.28 16.30
C THR A 21 -4.76 -7.38 15.65
N ALA A 22 -4.45 -7.60 14.37
CA ALA A 22 -3.55 -6.76 13.59
C ALA A 22 -4.03 -5.30 13.59
N PHE A 23 -5.33 -5.09 13.34
CA PHE A 23 -5.93 -3.76 13.34
C PHE A 23 -5.76 -3.05 14.70
N VAL A 24 -6.11 -3.72 15.79
CA VAL A 24 -6.03 -3.13 17.15
C VAL A 24 -4.57 -2.83 17.53
N VAL A 25 -3.67 -3.81 17.39
CA VAL A 25 -2.25 -3.66 17.77
C VAL A 25 -1.57 -2.59 16.92
N GLY A 26 -1.81 -2.58 15.60
CA GLY A 26 -1.24 -1.59 14.71
C GLY A 26 -1.68 -0.17 15.05
N ASN A 27 -2.97 0.05 15.33
CA ASN A 27 -3.46 1.38 15.71
C ASN A 27 -2.93 1.82 17.08
N ALA A 28 -2.85 0.93 18.06
CA ALA A 28 -2.25 1.23 19.37
C ALA A 28 -0.78 1.66 19.24
N ALA A 29 0.01 0.94 18.42
CA ALA A 29 1.40 1.30 18.15
C ALA A 29 1.52 2.65 17.42
N ALA A 30 0.62 2.96 16.50
CA ALA A 30 0.58 4.25 15.82
C ALA A 30 0.37 5.40 16.81
N VAL A 31 -0.56 5.23 17.76
CA VAL A 31 -0.82 6.21 18.83
C VAL A 31 0.40 6.37 19.72
N ALA A 32 1.01 5.27 20.17
CA ALA A 32 2.22 5.32 21.00
C ALA A 32 3.39 6.02 20.29
N SER A 33 3.56 5.78 18.98
CA SER A 33 4.56 6.46 18.16
C SER A 33 4.34 7.98 18.13
N ARG A 34 3.10 8.43 17.90
CA ARG A 34 2.76 9.85 17.86
C ARG A 34 2.93 10.53 19.21
N VAL A 35 2.40 9.93 20.27
CA VAL A 35 2.49 10.48 21.64
C VAL A 35 3.93 10.56 22.13
N SER A 36 4.79 9.62 21.70
CA SER A 36 6.21 9.64 22.04
C SER A 36 7.09 10.46 21.08
N GLY A 37 6.51 11.19 20.13
CA GLY A 37 7.25 12.07 19.22
C GLY A 37 8.07 11.35 18.14
N ARG A 38 7.83 10.06 17.90
CA ARG A 38 8.59 9.23 16.94
C ARG A 38 8.06 9.28 15.50
N GLY A 39 7.33 10.34 15.15
CA GLY A 39 6.70 10.52 13.84
C GLY A 39 5.24 10.06 13.77
N THR A 40 4.68 10.00 12.55
CA THR A 40 3.24 9.78 12.29
C THR A 40 2.71 8.42 12.75
N GLY A 41 3.60 7.45 12.95
CA GLY A 41 3.28 6.07 13.31
C GLY A 41 2.85 5.19 12.14
N ALA A 42 2.89 5.68 10.89
CA ALA A 42 2.44 4.93 9.72
C ALA A 42 3.24 3.64 9.50
N SER A 43 4.58 3.71 9.52
CA SER A 43 5.44 2.56 9.28
C SER A 43 5.27 1.47 10.36
N ILE A 44 5.26 1.85 11.64
CA ILE A 44 5.09 0.85 12.72
C ILE A 44 3.70 0.22 12.72
N LYS A 45 2.66 1.01 12.41
CA LYS A 45 1.28 0.52 12.27
C LYS A 45 1.22 -0.59 11.21
N GLY A 46 1.69 -0.30 10.00
CA GLY A 46 1.67 -1.25 8.90
C GLY A 46 2.55 -2.47 9.14
N ALA A 47 3.75 -2.28 9.68
CA ALA A 47 4.69 -3.36 9.97
C ALA A 47 4.08 -4.39 10.94
N LEU A 48 3.49 -3.93 12.04
CA LEU A 48 2.85 -4.81 13.01
C LEU A 48 1.61 -5.48 12.43
N MET A 49 0.81 -4.74 11.65
CA MET A 49 -0.36 -5.30 10.96
C MET A 49 0.03 -6.46 10.05
N MET A 50 1.06 -6.30 9.21
CA MET A 50 1.53 -7.35 8.31
C MET A 50 2.24 -8.49 9.06
N ARG A 51 2.93 -8.21 10.17
CA ARG A 51 3.55 -9.25 11.00
C ARG A 51 2.50 -10.16 11.65
N ILE A 52 1.40 -9.58 12.13
CA ILE A 52 0.30 -10.33 12.75
C ILE A 52 -0.55 -11.03 11.68
N TYR A 53 -0.84 -10.33 10.57
CA TYR A 53 -1.62 -10.85 9.45
C TYR A 53 -0.91 -10.61 8.10
N PRO A 54 -0.10 -11.57 7.62
CA PRO A 54 0.69 -11.42 6.38
C PRO A 54 -0.13 -11.19 5.11
N GLY A 55 -1.40 -11.61 5.10
CA GLY A 55 -2.30 -11.39 3.97
C GLY A 55 -2.84 -9.96 3.85
N TYR A 56 -2.57 -9.09 4.84
CA TYR A 56 -3.30 -7.82 4.96
C TYR A 56 -3.03 -6.86 3.80
N PHE A 57 -1.80 -6.81 3.30
CA PHE A 57 -1.45 -5.97 2.14
C PHE A 57 -2.26 -6.36 0.91
N ARG A 58 -2.34 -7.66 0.60
CA ARG A 58 -3.14 -8.18 -0.52
C ARG A 58 -4.64 -7.91 -0.32
N GLU A 59 -5.16 -8.22 0.86
CA GLU A 59 -6.59 -8.05 1.17
C GLU A 59 -7.02 -6.57 1.06
N LEU A 60 -6.16 -5.64 1.47
CA LEU A 60 -6.46 -4.21 1.43
C LEU A 60 -6.34 -3.60 0.04
N LEU A 61 -5.55 -4.18 -0.86
CA LEU A 61 -5.45 -3.71 -2.25
C LEU A 61 -6.61 -4.23 -3.11
N ALA A 62 -7.13 -5.42 -2.81
CA ALA A 62 -8.12 -6.09 -3.62
C ALA A 62 -9.41 -5.26 -3.81
N GLY A 63 -9.89 -5.19 -5.05
CA GLY A 63 -11.18 -4.57 -5.41
C GLY A 63 -11.20 -3.04 -5.35
N LYS A 64 -10.03 -2.39 -5.34
CA LYS A 64 -9.92 -0.93 -5.41
C LYS A 64 -9.50 -0.49 -6.81
N ARG A 65 -9.91 0.72 -7.18
CA ARG A 65 -9.36 1.46 -8.31
C ARG A 65 -8.09 2.15 -7.84
N ILE A 66 -6.93 1.73 -8.34
CA ILE A 66 -5.63 2.15 -7.79
C ILE A 66 -4.85 2.98 -8.81
N GLY A 67 -4.47 4.20 -8.39
CA GLY A 67 -3.42 5.00 -9.02
C GLY A 67 -2.15 4.95 -8.18
N VAL A 68 -1.01 4.68 -8.79
CA VAL A 68 0.30 4.65 -8.13
C VAL A 68 1.17 5.76 -8.66
N VAL A 69 1.80 6.53 -7.78
CA VAL A 69 2.82 7.54 -8.11
C VAL A 69 4.17 7.07 -7.59
N SER A 70 5.16 7.00 -8.47
CA SER A 70 6.49 6.49 -8.14
C SER A 70 7.60 7.21 -8.93
N GLY A 71 8.83 7.19 -8.43
CA GLY A 71 9.98 7.90 -9.01
C GLY A 71 10.79 8.63 -7.94
N THR A 72 12.07 8.90 -8.19
CA THR A 72 12.99 9.39 -7.16
C THR A 72 12.60 10.73 -6.54
N ASN A 73 11.99 11.63 -7.33
CA ASN A 73 11.58 12.96 -6.88
C ASN A 73 10.15 13.28 -7.28
N GLY A 74 9.48 14.08 -6.44
CA GLY A 74 8.15 14.64 -6.72
C GLY A 74 6.98 13.72 -6.37
N LYS A 75 7.20 12.50 -5.85
CA LYS A 75 6.11 11.55 -5.54
C LYS A 75 5.06 12.15 -4.63
N THR A 76 5.48 12.73 -3.50
CA THR A 76 4.57 13.30 -2.49
C THR A 76 3.75 14.45 -3.07
N THR A 77 4.39 15.40 -3.75
CA THR A 77 3.70 16.54 -4.37
C THR A 77 2.69 16.09 -5.42
N THR A 78 3.08 15.19 -6.33
CA THR A 78 2.17 14.66 -7.36
C THR A 78 1.02 13.87 -6.73
N THR A 79 1.29 13.04 -5.72
CA THR A 79 0.26 12.27 -4.99
C THR A 79 -0.76 13.20 -4.34
N HIS A 80 -0.31 14.29 -3.71
CA HIS A 80 -1.18 15.28 -3.08
C HIS A 80 -2.06 16.00 -4.10
N LEU A 81 -1.47 16.50 -5.19
CA LEU A 81 -2.21 17.20 -6.24
C LEU A 81 -3.25 16.29 -6.90
N LEU A 82 -2.87 15.05 -7.21
CA LEU A 82 -3.79 14.06 -7.80
C LEU A 82 -4.92 13.69 -6.82
N THR A 83 -4.59 13.45 -5.55
CA THR A 83 -5.59 13.13 -4.52
C THR A 83 -6.56 14.28 -4.31
N ALA A 84 -6.07 15.53 -4.27
CA ALA A 84 -6.91 16.71 -4.13
C ALA A 84 -7.87 16.85 -5.33
N ALA A 85 -7.35 16.76 -6.55
CA ALA A 85 -8.18 16.84 -7.76
C ALA A 85 -9.24 15.73 -7.81
N LEU A 86 -8.89 14.49 -7.44
CA LEU A 86 -9.84 13.38 -7.43
C LEU A 86 -10.91 13.53 -6.35
N ARG A 87 -10.55 14.03 -5.16
CA ARG A 87 -11.53 14.29 -4.09
C ARG A 87 -12.59 15.31 -4.48
N GLU A 88 -12.22 16.31 -5.29
CA GLU A 88 -13.19 17.28 -5.84
C GLU A 88 -14.07 16.68 -6.94
N SER A 89 -13.65 15.57 -7.56
CA SER A 89 -14.38 14.94 -8.68
C SER A 89 -15.37 13.84 -8.25
N VAL A 90 -15.26 13.33 -7.03
CA VAL A 90 -16.11 12.25 -6.50
C VAL A 90 -17.21 12.79 -5.60
N SER A 91 -18.30 12.03 -5.44
CA SER A 91 -19.43 12.43 -4.58
C SER A 91 -19.08 12.47 -3.10
N ASP A 92 -18.23 11.54 -2.61
CA ASP A 92 -17.71 11.55 -1.25
C ASP A 92 -16.17 11.59 -1.28
N PRO A 93 -15.52 12.69 -0.84
CA PRO A 93 -14.07 12.77 -0.73
C PRO A 93 -13.44 11.65 0.12
N ASN A 94 -14.24 11.01 0.99
CA ASN A 94 -13.82 9.89 1.81
C ASN A 94 -13.61 8.59 1.02
N ASP A 95 -14.11 8.51 -0.21
CA ASP A 95 -13.93 7.38 -1.13
C ASP A 95 -12.52 7.31 -1.72
N VAL A 96 -11.73 8.38 -1.56
CA VAL A 96 -10.32 8.46 -2.00
C VAL A 96 -9.39 8.35 -0.80
N VAL A 97 -8.69 7.22 -0.70
CA VAL A 97 -7.63 6.99 0.30
C VAL A 97 -6.25 7.23 -0.29
N THR A 98 -5.38 7.86 0.50
CA THR A 98 -3.97 8.04 0.19
C THR A 98 -3.13 7.80 1.44
N ASN A 99 -1.87 7.43 1.26
CA ASN A 99 -0.90 7.26 2.34
C ASN A 99 -0.29 8.60 2.78
N ALA A 100 0.18 8.64 4.03
CA ALA A 100 0.84 9.81 4.58
C ALA A 100 2.19 10.05 3.87
N ASP A 101 2.64 11.31 3.86
CA ASP A 101 3.89 11.76 3.24
C ASP A 101 5.08 10.85 3.61
N GLY A 102 5.77 10.35 2.60
CA GLY A 102 6.94 9.49 2.76
C GLY A 102 6.65 8.07 3.30
N ALA A 103 5.40 7.72 3.58
CA ALA A 103 5.00 6.37 3.96
C ALA A 103 4.81 5.48 2.71
N ASN A 104 5.82 5.42 1.85
CA ASN A 104 5.77 4.87 0.50
C ASN A 104 6.19 3.39 0.40
N LEU A 105 6.53 2.77 1.53
CA LEU A 105 6.74 1.32 1.64
C LEU A 105 5.41 0.58 1.89
N ARG A 106 5.45 -0.76 1.82
CA ARG A 106 4.28 -1.63 2.04
C ARG A 106 3.55 -1.31 3.34
N GLU A 107 4.30 -1.01 4.40
CA GLU A 107 3.78 -0.65 5.71
C GLU A 107 2.92 0.62 5.66
N GLY A 108 3.38 1.63 4.95
CA GLY A 108 2.64 2.88 4.81
C GLY A 108 1.36 2.71 4.00
N VAL A 109 1.41 1.90 2.95
CA VAL A 109 0.22 1.49 2.17
C VAL A 109 -0.78 0.76 3.07
N VAL A 110 -0.35 -0.27 3.82
CA VAL A 110 -1.24 -0.99 4.76
C VAL A 110 -1.81 -0.05 5.83
N SER A 111 -0.99 0.83 6.38
CA SER A 111 -1.41 1.80 7.38
C SER A 111 -2.53 2.71 6.88
N ALA A 112 -2.42 3.18 5.63
CA ALA A 112 -3.41 4.05 5.00
C ALA A 112 -4.69 3.29 4.65
N LEU A 113 -4.57 2.18 3.91
CA LEU A 113 -5.72 1.40 3.45
C LEU A 113 -6.51 0.79 4.62
N SER A 114 -5.83 0.37 5.70
CA SER A 114 -6.49 -0.13 6.91
C SER A 114 -7.31 0.93 7.64
N ALA A 115 -6.99 2.22 7.51
CA ALA A 115 -7.79 3.29 8.09
C ALA A 115 -9.09 3.50 7.32
N ARG A 116 -9.12 3.17 6.02
CA ARG A 116 -10.26 3.34 5.12
C ARG A 116 -10.44 2.10 4.21
N PRO A 117 -10.73 0.93 4.80
CA PRO A 117 -10.73 -0.32 4.05
C PRO A 117 -11.84 -0.39 3.00
N LYS A 118 -12.91 0.41 3.16
CA LYS A 118 -14.05 0.47 2.24
C LYS A 118 -13.91 1.52 1.14
N ALA A 119 -12.91 2.41 1.19
CA ALA A 119 -12.71 3.43 0.16
C ALA A 119 -12.44 2.76 -1.19
N PRO A 120 -13.25 2.99 -2.23
CA PRO A 120 -13.11 2.30 -3.51
C PRO A 120 -11.90 2.77 -4.33
N ILE A 121 -11.39 3.97 -4.08
CA ILE A 121 -10.28 4.56 -4.85
C ILE A 121 -9.05 4.74 -3.95
N ALA A 122 -7.89 4.32 -4.42
CA ALA A 122 -6.61 4.50 -3.73
C ALA A 122 -5.61 5.24 -4.62
N ILE A 123 -5.06 6.35 -4.11
CA ILE A 123 -3.96 7.09 -4.74
C ILE A 123 -2.74 6.94 -3.86
N LEU A 124 -1.78 6.14 -4.31
CA LEU A 124 -0.68 5.65 -3.49
C LEU A 124 0.65 6.27 -3.93
N GLU A 125 1.33 6.95 -3.01
CA GLU A 125 2.76 7.21 -3.13
C GLU A 125 3.51 5.89 -2.86
N VAL A 126 4.26 5.37 -3.82
CA VAL A 126 4.92 4.05 -3.68
C VAL A 126 6.40 4.12 -4.07
N ASP A 127 7.25 3.58 -3.20
CA ASP A 127 8.67 3.38 -3.49
C ASP A 127 8.83 2.44 -4.69
N GLU A 128 9.83 2.69 -5.51
CA GLU A 128 9.95 2.02 -6.80
C GLU A 128 10.18 0.52 -6.64
N GLN A 129 10.79 0.07 -5.53
CA GLN A 129 10.97 -1.35 -5.23
C GLN A 129 9.67 -2.05 -4.82
N VAL A 130 8.66 -1.29 -4.36
CA VAL A 130 7.37 -1.81 -3.87
C VAL A 130 6.31 -1.87 -4.97
N VAL A 131 6.47 -1.11 -6.06
CA VAL A 131 5.53 -1.12 -7.19
C VAL A 131 5.23 -2.52 -7.75
N PRO A 132 6.21 -3.43 -7.96
CA PRO A 132 5.92 -4.80 -8.39
C PRO A 132 4.91 -5.54 -7.50
N ASP A 133 4.93 -5.26 -6.20
CA ASP A 133 4.03 -5.89 -5.24
C ASP A 133 2.62 -5.33 -5.29
N VAL A 134 2.51 -4.02 -5.56
CA VAL A 134 1.21 -3.37 -5.80
C VAL A 134 0.61 -3.88 -7.10
N ILE A 135 1.40 -4.05 -8.17
CA ILE A 135 0.96 -4.68 -9.41
C ILE A 135 0.43 -6.08 -9.15
N ALA A 136 1.22 -6.93 -8.48
CA ALA A 136 0.88 -8.33 -8.25
C ALA A 136 -0.34 -8.57 -7.35
N HIS A 137 -0.78 -7.57 -6.58
CA HIS A 137 -1.84 -7.74 -5.58
C HIS A 137 -3.01 -6.76 -5.70
N GLY A 138 -2.84 -5.67 -6.44
CA GLY A 138 -3.80 -4.59 -6.54
C GLY A 138 -4.21 -4.21 -7.95
N ASP A 139 -3.54 -4.72 -8.99
CA ASP A 139 -3.88 -4.46 -10.39
C ASP A 139 -4.17 -2.97 -10.69
N PRO A 140 -3.18 -2.08 -10.53
CA PRO A 140 -3.41 -0.65 -10.59
C PRO A 140 -3.84 -0.20 -11.99
N GLU A 141 -4.94 0.57 -12.05
CA GLU A 141 -5.46 1.16 -13.29
C GLU A 141 -4.46 2.14 -13.92
N THR A 142 -3.60 2.78 -13.12
CA THR A 142 -2.65 3.77 -13.61
C THR A 142 -1.37 3.77 -12.80
N LEU A 143 -0.24 3.65 -13.49
CA LEU A 143 1.11 3.83 -12.94
C LEU A 143 1.69 5.15 -13.46
N ILE A 144 1.95 6.09 -12.55
CA ILE A 144 2.55 7.40 -12.85
C ILE A 144 4.02 7.32 -12.47
N MET A 145 4.86 7.13 -13.48
CA MET A 145 6.30 7.14 -13.33
C MET A 145 6.82 8.56 -13.55
N LEU A 146 7.45 9.13 -12.52
CA LEU A 146 8.02 10.47 -12.59
C LEU A 146 9.43 10.42 -13.20
N ASN A 147 10.46 10.57 -12.38
CA ASN A 147 11.86 10.59 -12.79
C ASN A 147 12.67 9.55 -12.03
N PHE A 148 13.76 9.09 -12.63
CA PHE A 148 14.86 8.40 -11.96
C PHE A 148 16.08 9.32 -12.00
N SER A 149 16.34 10.00 -10.90
CA SER A 149 17.40 10.99 -10.78
C SER A 149 18.70 10.38 -10.26
N ARG A 150 19.76 11.15 -10.48
CA ARG A 150 21.15 10.72 -10.48
C ARG A 150 21.80 10.59 -9.10
N ASP A 151 21.16 10.98 -8.00
CA ASP A 151 21.74 10.76 -6.65
C ASP A 151 21.72 9.28 -6.22
N GLN A 152 21.14 8.40 -7.03
CA GLN A 152 21.35 6.95 -6.92
C GLN A 152 22.28 6.39 -8.03
N LEU A 153 23.09 7.24 -8.69
CA LEU A 153 23.91 6.87 -9.87
C LEU A 153 25.04 5.88 -9.63
N ASP A 154 25.32 5.47 -8.40
CA ASP A 154 26.37 4.48 -8.16
C ASP A 154 26.06 3.15 -8.87
N ARG A 155 24.83 2.94 -9.38
CA ARG A 155 24.39 1.67 -9.96
C ARG A 155 23.49 1.85 -11.19
N HIS A 156 24.06 2.17 -12.36
CA HIS A 156 23.35 1.96 -13.65
C HIS A 156 22.72 0.54 -13.77
N HIS A 157 23.33 -0.44 -13.11
CA HIS A 157 22.80 -1.80 -12.99
C HIS A 157 21.49 -1.90 -12.19
N GLU A 158 21.26 -1.01 -11.22
CA GLU A 158 20.06 -1.00 -10.40
C GLU A 158 18.84 -0.43 -11.08
N ILE A 159 19.00 0.68 -11.81
CA ILE A 159 17.88 1.25 -12.58
C ILE A 159 17.43 0.23 -13.63
N ASN A 160 18.38 -0.43 -14.31
CA ASN A 160 18.06 -1.49 -15.26
C ASN A 160 17.41 -2.71 -14.58
N ALA A 161 17.88 -3.10 -13.39
CA ALA A 161 17.27 -4.19 -12.62
C ALA A 161 15.84 -3.86 -12.18
N LEU A 162 15.61 -2.62 -11.74
CA LEU A 162 14.32 -2.10 -11.35
C LEU A 162 13.35 -2.07 -12.53
N GLY A 163 13.78 -1.54 -13.68
CA GLY A 163 12.99 -1.57 -14.91
C GLY A 163 12.64 -2.99 -15.36
N ARG A 164 13.56 -3.96 -15.20
CA ARG A 164 13.28 -5.38 -15.46
C ARG A 164 12.25 -5.96 -14.50
N LYS A 165 12.32 -5.65 -13.20
CA LYS A 165 11.32 -6.08 -12.21
C LYS A 165 9.93 -5.57 -12.56
N TRP A 166 9.83 -4.28 -12.90
CA TRP A 166 8.57 -3.66 -13.30
C TRP A 166 8.00 -4.29 -14.56
N ARG A 167 8.84 -4.47 -15.59
CA ARG A 167 8.41 -5.16 -16.83
C ARG A 167 7.90 -6.56 -16.54
N THR A 168 8.60 -7.32 -15.71
CA THR A 168 8.18 -8.68 -15.32
C THR A 168 6.84 -8.66 -14.60
N ALA A 169 6.64 -7.72 -13.66
CA ALA A 169 5.39 -7.58 -12.93
C ALA A 169 4.23 -7.19 -13.86
N LEU A 170 4.44 -6.25 -14.78
CA LEU A 170 3.45 -5.83 -15.76
C LEU A 170 3.08 -6.98 -16.71
N THR A 171 4.07 -7.65 -17.32
CA THR A 171 3.80 -8.80 -18.20
C THR A 171 3.07 -9.94 -17.48
N ALA A 172 3.30 -10.12 -16.17
CA ALA A 172 2.57 -11.11 -15.38
C ALA A 172 1.13 -10.68 -15.05
N ALA A 173 0.84 -9.38 -15.05
CA ALA A 173 -0.50 -8.85 -14.80
C ALA A 173 -1.42 -8.90 -16.04
N GLY A 174 -0.83 -8.85 -17.24
CA GLY A 174 -1.55 -8.87 -18.52
C GLY A 174 -1.42 -7.55 -19.27
#